data_AF-A0A914FCH2-F1
#
_entry.id   AF-A0A914FCH2-F1
#
_cell.length_a   1.000
_cell.length_b   1.000
_cell.length_c   1.000
_cell.angle_alpha   90.00
_cell.angle_beta   90.00
_cell.angle_gamma   90.00
#
_symmetry.space_group_name_H-M   'P 1'
#
loop_
_entity.id
_entity.type
_entity.pdbx_description
1 polymer ?
#
loop_
_entity_poly.entity_id
_entity_poly.type
_entity_poly.pdbx_seq_one_letter_code
_entity_poly.pdbx_strand_id
1 'polypeptide(L)'
;MTAPTPNSPSVECISDPILPFVTTIPGGIFPGKAITIRGSSSPDHPHQFSIDLCCGLLVQGDHKDNKALHFNPRFIKKKGIFGSADEDIVLNSLINNRWGPEERTGNCLRPDGPFTIRILVLQHYFKIAVNGKHLSDFVHRIPFTSINTLYIQGAAKIDDVPFVHSFRPGSLNHTKTITLTATPKMHATVFTFNLMKSGDYFFHLRVDFPHHGKSNGALVRNHCINNKWASEERVMSHFPFTQGITFDLKISLGSEYLNVELDGKRIFTFSYRPGIYLNEAELDGKRVFTFSYRPGIYLNEVNIVSITGDLNIQKFELK
;
A
#
# COMPACT_ATOMS: atom_id res chain seq x y z
N MET A 1 -16.96 -20.93 -24.62
CA MET A 1 -17.05 -20.28 -23.29
C MET A 1 -15.66 -19.78 -22.95
N THR A 2 -15.46 -18.47 -23.01
CA THR A 2 -14.15 -17.82 -22.79
C THR A 2 -13.85 -17.76 -21.29
N ALA A 3 -12.68 -18.22 -20.89
CA ALA A 3 -12.18 -18.10 -19.52
C ALA A 3 -11.92 -16.61 -19.17
N PRO A 4 -12.15 -16.18 -17.93
CA PRO A 4 -11.88 -14.79 -17.52
C PRO A 4 -10.37 -14.50 -17.53
N THR A 5 -10.00 -13.32 -18.02
CA THR A 5 -8.63 -12.77 -18.07
C THR A 5 -8.00 -12.62 -16.68
N PRO A 6 -6.66 -12.73 -16.52
CA PRO A 6 -5.99 -12.55 -15.24
C PRO A 6 -6.11 -11.09 -14.77
N ASN A 7 -6.60 -10.93 -13.55
CA ASN A 7 -7.08 -9.69 -12.96
C ASN A 7 -6.02 -8.57 -12.92
N SER A 8 -6.33 -7.42 -13.51
CA SER A 8 -5.90 -6.10 -13.05
C SER A 8 -6.06 -6.01 -11.51
N PRO A 9 -5.31 -5.15 -10.78
CA PRO A 9 -5.58 -4.95 -9.36
C PRO A 9 -7.08 -4.75 -9.18
N SER A 10 -7.74 -5.66 -8.46
CA SER A 10 -9.17 -5.51 -8.24
C SER A 10 -9.33 -4.25 -7.41
N VAL A 11 -9.97 -3.24 -8.00
CA VAL A 11 -10.38 -2.06 -7.25
C VAL A 11 -11.75 -2.44 -6.71
N GLU A 12 -11.82 -2.69 -5.41
CA GLU A 12 -13.10 -2.69 -4.73
C GLU A 12 -13.54 -1.22 -4.67
N CYS A 13 -14.53 -0.85 -5.47
CA CYS A 13 -15.01 0.52 -5.53
C CYS A 13 -16.42 0.56 -4.96
N ILE A 14 -16.61 1.34 -3.91
CA ILE A 14 -17.96 1.64 -3.42
C ILE A 14 -18.43 2.88 -4.16
N SER A 15 -19.53 2.75 -4.91
CA SER A 15 -20.08 3.82 -5.74
C SER A 15 -21.41 4.32 -5.20
N ASP A 16 -21.61 5.62 -5.24
CA ASP A 16 -22.84 6.35 -4.85
C ASP A 16 -23.45 5.92 -3.49
N PRO A 17 -22.66 5.87 -2.38
CA PRO A 17 -23.22 5.47 -1.09
C PRO A 17 -24.14 6.54 -0.50
N ILE A 18 -25.25 6.11 0.10
CA ILE A 18 -26.17 6.97 0.86
C ILE A 18 -25.53 7.36 2.19
N LEU A 19 -25.58 8.66 2.55
CA LEU A 19 -25.10 9.15 3.84
C LEU A 19 -26.19 9.09 4.93
N PRO A 20 -25.84 8.77 6.20
CA PRO A 20 -24.50 8.46 6.67
C PRO A 20 -24.01 7.10 6.15
N PHE A 21 -22.76 7.06 5.72
CA PHE A 21 -22.12 5.90 5.14
C PHE A 21 -21.07 5.34 6.08
N VAL A 22 -21.07 4.02 6.26
CA VAL A 22 -20.10 3.30 7.08
C VAL A 22 -19.59 2.09 6.31
N THR A 23 -18.28 1.88 6.33
CA THR A 23 -17.68 0.66 5.79
C THR A 23 -16.40 0.30 6.52
N THR A 24 -16.08 -0.99 6.55
CA THR A 24 -14.74 -1.42 6.95
C THR A 24 -13.75 -1.04 5.85
N ILE A 25 -12.51 -0.75 6.24
CA ILE A 25 -11.46 -0.40 5.30
C ILE A 25 -10.84 -1.70 4.77
N PRO A 26 -11.10 -2.12 3.51
CA PRO A 26 -10.69 -3.43 3.00
C PRO A 26 -9.19 -3.59 2.99
N GLY A 27 -8.68 -4.71 3.49
CA GLY A 27 -7.24 -4.89 3.65
C GLY A 27 -6.61 -3.97 4.70
N GLY A 28 -7.38 -3.42 5.66
CA GLY A 28 -6.92 -2.65 6.84
C GLY A 28 -6.05 -1.43 6.57
N ILE A 29 -5.53 -0.80 7.61
CA ILE A 29 -4.68 0.40 7.52
C ILE A 29 -3.20 0.06 7.70
N PHE A 30 -2.33 0.76 6.99
CA PHE A 30 -0.87 0.60 7.03
C PHE A 30 -0.17 1.83 6.42
N PRO A 31 1.12 2.06 6.73
CA PRO A 31 1.91 3.10 6.08
C PRO A 31 1.98 2.90 4.56
N GLY A 32 1.65 3.93 3.79
CA GLY A 32 1.55 3.89 2.34
C GLY A 32 0.12 3.67 1.83
N LYS A 33 -0.85 3.28 2.67
CA LYS A 33 -2.25 3.18 2.25
C LYS A 33 -2.84 4.56 2.01
N ALA A 34 -3.48 4.74 0.86
CA ALA A 34 -4.28 5.93 0.60
C ALA A 34 -5.77 5.58 0.61
N ILE A 35 -6.56 6.35 1.36
CA ILE A 35 -8.01 6.36 1.25
C ILE A 35 -8.36 7.57 0.38
N THR A 36 -9.04 7.32 -0.74
CA THR A 36 -9.49 8.38 -1.65
C THR A 36 -11.00 8.44 -1.59
N ILE A 37 -11.56 9.64 -1.51
CA ILE A 37 -13.00 9.90 -1.52
C ILE A 37 -13.26 10.94 -2.61
N ARG A 38 -14.16 10.63 -3.53
CA ARG A 38 -14.59 11.53 -4.60
C ARG A 38 -16.07 11.85 -4.43
N GLY A 39 -16.43 13.11 -4.64
CA GLY A 39 -17.79 13.57 -4.43
C GLY A 39 -17.93 15.07 -4.63
N SER A 40 -19.04 15.63 -4.16
CA SER A 40 -19.28 17.07 -4.10
C SER A 40 -19.86 17.47 -2.75
N SER A 41 -19.52 18.66 -2.26
CA SER A 41 -20.19 19.21 -1.07
C SER A 41 -21.62 19.59 -1.42
N SER A 42 -22.58 19.37 -0.52
CA SER A 42 -23.95 19.87 -0.73
C SER A 42 -24.10 21.26 -0.10
N PRO A 43 -24.86 22.17 -0.74
CA PRO A 43 -25.25 23.44 -0.13
C PRO A 43 -26.29 23.28 0.99
N ASP A 44 -26.91 22.10 1.14
CA ASP A 44 -27.98 21.86 2.10
C ASP A 44 -27.48 21.81 3.55
N HIS A 45 -28.42 21.86 4.50
CA HIS A 45 -28.09 21.67 5.91
C HIS A 45 -27.73 20.20 6.20
N PRO A 46 -26.79 19.94 7.14
CA PRO A 46 -25.97 20.91 7.86
C PRO A 46 -24.81 21.35 6.96
N HIS A 47 -24.50 22.66 6.84
CA HIS A 47 -23.48 23.23 5.92
C HIS A 47 -22.01 22.82 6.24
N GLN A 48 -21.79 21.54 6.44
CA GLN A 48 -20.58 20.86 6.81
C GLN A 48 -20.79 19.36 6.57
N PHE A 49 -19.71 18.65 6.35
CA PHE A 49 -19.71 17.19 6.36
C PHE A 49 -18.48 16.71 7.10
N SER A 50 -18.47 15.45 7.49
CA SER A 50 -17.31 14.85 8.13
C SER A 50 -16.93 13.53 7.49
N ILE A 51 -15.62 13.32 7.37
CA ILE A 51 -14.99 12.05 7.04
C ILE A 51 -14.19 11.62 8.26
N ASP A 52 -14.56 10.48 8.84
CA ASP A 52 -13.99 9.96 10.07
C ASP A 52 -13.26 8.64 9.82
N LEU A 53 -12.04 8.51 10.35
CA LEU A 53 -11.32 7.25 10.45
C LEU A 53 -11.47 6.71 11.87
N CYS A 54 -12.35 5.71 12.03
CA CYS A 54 -12.77 5.16 13.32
C CYS A 54 -11.95 3.91 13.71
N CYS A 55 -11.70 3.75 15.01
CA CYS A 55 -10.92 2.66 15.60
C CYS A 55 -11.74 1.41 15.96
N GLY A 56 -13.02 1.33 15.56
CA GLY A 56 -13.97 0.28 15.93
C GLY A 56 -15.11 0.17 14.92
N LEU A 57 -15.87 -0.92 15.03
CA LEU A 57 -17.14 -1.07 14.32
C LEU A 57 -18.19 -0.25 15.08
N LEU A 58 -18.73 0.79 14.44
CA LEU A 58 -19.85 1.61 14.94
C LEU A 58 -21.17 0.82 15.16
N VAL A 59 -21.10 -0.51 15.10
CA VAL A 59 -22.22 -1.44 15.18
C VAL A 59 -22.51 -1.74 16.66
N GLN A 60 -23.08 -0.78 17.38
CA GLN A 60 -23.96 -0.99 18.55
C GLN A 60 -24.42 0.32 19.21
N GLY A 61 -24.88 1.31 18.43
CA GLY A 61 -25.69 2.43 18.95
C GLY A 61 -24.99 3.41 19.91
N ASP A 62 -23.75 3.15 20.32
CA ASP A 62 -22.93 4.08 21.07
C ASP A 62 -21.90 4.70 20.12
N HIS A 63 -22.09 5.97 19.77
CA HIS A 63 -21.19 6.80 18.96
C HIS A 63 -19.85 7.13 19.68
N LYS A 64 -19.31 6.17 20.46
CA LYS A 64 -18.21 6.38 21.42
C LYS A 64 -16.88 5.83 20.94
N ASP A 65 -16.82 5.25 19.75
CA ASP A 65 -15.56 4.77 19.18
C ASP A 65 -14.58 5.93 18.97
N ASN A 66 -13.32 5.66 19.28
CA ASN A 66 -12.25 6.62 19.03
C ASN A 66 -12.17 6.94 17.54
N LYS A 67 -12.02 8.23 17.22
CA LYS A 67 -11.76 8.73 15.87
C LYS A 67 -10.30 9.15 15.80
N ALA A 68 -9.50 8.40 15.06
CA ALA A 68 -8.09 8.74 14.86
C ALA A 68 -7.95 10.03 14.05
N LEU A 69 -8.83 10.23 13.08
CA LEU A 69 -8.94 11.46 12.29
C LEU A 69 -10.42 11.80 12.11
N HIS A 70 -10.77 13.03 12.44
CA HIS A 70 -12.01 13.70 12.06
C HIS A 70 -11.64 14.81 11.09
N PHE A 71 -12.04 14.66 9.82
CA PHE A 71 -11.86 15.67 8.78
C PHE A 71 -13.20 16.34 8.53
N ASN A 72 -13.33 17.63 8.89
CA ASN A 72 -14.61 18.33 8.88
C ASN A 72 -14.53 19.70 8.20
N PRO A 73 -14.76 19.74 6.87
CA PRO A 73 -14.99 21.00 6.16
C PRO A 73 -16.28 21.65 6.63
N ARG A 74 -16.20 22.93 6.97
CA ARG A 74 -17.34 23.76 7.36
C ARG A 74 -17.54 24.88 6.34
N PHE A 75 -18.79 25.20 6.07
CA PHE A 75 -19.23 26.27 5.17
C PHE A 75 -20.22 27.20 5.90
N ILE A 76 -20.03 27.37 7.20
CA ILE A 76 -20.95 28.11 8.07
C ILE A 76 -20.66 29.60 7.90
N LYS A 77 -21.43 30.25 7.03
CA LYS A 77 -21.35 31.71 6.86
C LYS A 77 -21.84 32.42 8.12
N LYS A 78 -21.28 33.60 8.38
CA LYS A 78 -21.75 34.49 9.45
C LYS A 78 -23.25 34.76 9.30
N LYS A 79 -24.02 34.50 10.36
CA LYS A 79 -25.44 34.86 10.48
C LYS A 79 -25.62 36.01 11.47
N GLY A 80 -26.16 37.14 11.00
CA GLY A 80 -26.45 38.31 11.84
C GLY A 80 -25.20 39.03 12.38
N ILE A 81 -25.41 40.00 13.27
CA ILE A 81 -24.35 40.89 13.78
C ILE A 81 -23.38 40.14 14.71
N PHE A 82 -23.90 39.22 15.54
CA PHE A 82 -23.14 38.45 16.54
C PHE A 82 -22.66 37.08 16.07
N GLY A 83 -23.00 36.65 14.85
CA GLY A 83 -22.51 35.40 14.30
C GLY A 83 -21.02 35.46 14.00
N SER A 84 -20.33 34.34 14.20
CA SER A 84 -19.00 34.09 13.64
C SER A 84 -19.15 33.16 12.43
N ALA A 85 -18.44 33.47 11.35
CA ALA A 85 -18.29 32.49 10.28
C ALA A 85 -17.36 31.37 10.76
N ASP A 86 -17.66 30.14 10.39
CA ASP A 86 -16.77 29.00 10.53
C ASP A 86 -16.71 28.29 9.17
N GLU A 87 -15.74 28.75 8.39
CA GLU A 87 -15.53 28.33 7.01
C GLU A 87 -14.18 27.62 6.85
N ASP A 88 -13.64 27.08 7.94
CA ASP A 88 -12.39 26.33 7.91
C ASP A 88 -12.64 24.83 7.70
N ILE A 89 -11.58 24.12 7.31
CA ILE A 89 -11.50 22.68 7.50
C ILE A 89 -10.91 22.45 8.88
N VAL A 90 -11.67 21.74 9.72
CA VAL A 90 -11.24 21.35 11.06
C VAL A 90 -10.76 19.90 11.05
N LEU A 91 -9.57 19.68 11.58
CA LEU A 91 -8.98 18.36 11.84
C LEU A 91 -8.90 18.13 13.34
N ASN A 92 -9.31 16.95 13.80
CA ASN A 92 -9.20 16.59 15.22
C ASN A 92 -9.17 15.06 15.41
N SER A 93 -9.00 14.61 16.65
CA SER A 93 -9.22 13.24 17.08
C SER A 93 -10.22 13.22 18.25
N LEU A 94 -11.06 12.20 18.29
CA LEU A 94 -11.94 11.91 19.43
C LEU A 94 -11.35 10.70 20.17
N ILE A 95 -10.95 10.86 21.42
CA ILE A 95 -10.35 9.79 22.22
C ILE A 95 -11.08 9.72 23.55
N ASN A 96 -11.62 8.54 23.90
CA ASN A 96 -12.43 8.31 25.09
C ASN A 96 -13.59 9.32 25.21
N ASN A 97 -14.28 9.55 24.09
CA ASN A 97 -15.39 10.50 23.96
C ASN A 97 -15.02 11.96 24.32
N ARG A 98 -13.75 12.35 24.16
CA ARG A 98 -13.29 13.73 24.33
C ARG A 98 -12.55 14.20 23.08
N TRP A 99 -12.93 15.36 22.59
CA TRP A 99 -12.23 16.02 21.48
C TRP A 99 -10.89 16.55 21.96
N GLY A 100 -9.85 16.35 21.15
CA GLY A 100 -8.56 16.99 21.37
C GLY A 100 -8.55 18.46 20.91
N PRO A 101 -7.36 19.09 20.88
CA PRO A 101 -7.18 20.41 20.28
C PRO A 101 -7.50 20.39 18.78
N GLU A 102 -8.26 21.36 18.29
CA GLU A 102 -8.55 21.50 16.86
C GLU A 102 -7.30 21.98 16.09
N GLU A 103 -7.06 21.38 14.92
CA GLU A 103 -6.16 21.92 13.90
C GLU A 103 -7.01 22.48 12.76
N ARG A 104 -6.82 23.76 12.45
CA ARG A 104 -7.64 24.48 11.47
C ARG A 104 -6.80 24.89 10.28
N THR A 105 -7.37 24.75 9.09
CA THR A 105 -6.80 25.23 7.83
C THR A 105 -7.89 25.88 7.01
N GLY A 106 -7.52 26.87 6.19
CA GLY A 106 -8.45 27.52 5.28
C GLY A 106 -9.12 26.48 4.37
N ASN A 107 -10.43 26.64 4.17
CA ASN A 107 -11.20 25.70 3.38
C ASN A 107 -10.96 25.90 1.88
N CYS A 108 -10.34 24.89 1.26
CA CYS A 108 -10.05 24.87 -0.16
C CYS A 108 -11.17 24.23 -0.99
N LEU A 109 -12.24 23.76 -0.36
CA LEU A 109 -13.45 23.27 -1.01
C LEU A 109 -14.38 24.43 -1.32
N ARG A 110 -15.18 24.27 -2.38
CA ARG A 110 -16.24 25.20 -2.74
C ARG A 110 -17.58 24.58 -2.36
N PRO A 111 -18.54 25.35 -1.79
CA PRO A 111 -19.92 24.90 -1.69
C PRO A 111 -20.43 24.45 -3.07
N ASP A 112 -21.18 23.34 -3.12
CA ASP A 112 -21.66 22.71 -4.37
C ASP A 112 -20.53 22.30 -5.35
N GLY A 113 -19.28 22.31 -4.90
CA GLY A 113 -18.11 22.01 -5.73
C GLY A 113 -17.70 20.54 -5.65
N PRO A 114 -17.16 19.97 -6.74
CA PRO A 114 -16.57 18.64 -6.71
C PRO A 114 -15.26 18.65 -5.90
N PHE A 115 -14.96 17.51 -5.31
CA PHE A 115 -13.74 17.29 -4.57
C PHE A 115 -13.17 15.88 -4.77
N THR A 116 -11.86 15.79 -4.61
CA THR A 116 -11.12 14.55 -4.38
C THR A 116 -10.30 14.73 -3.12
N ILE A 117 -10.68 14.02 -2.06
CA ILE A 117 -9.95 14.01 -0.79
C ILE A 117 -9.11 12.74 -0.75
N ARG A 118 -7.81 12.86 -0.53
CA ARG A 118 -6.89 11.74 -0.40
C ARG A 118 -6.18 11.81 0.96
N ILE A 119 -6.37 10.78 1.77
CA ILE A 119 -5.75 10.63 3.08
C ILE A 119 -4.72 9.49 2.96
N LEU A 120 -3.44 9.85 2.89
CA LEU A 120 -2.33 8.90 2.87
C LEU A 120 -1.85 8.66 4.31
N VAL A 121 -1.94 7.41 4.75
CA VAL A 121 -1.40 6.98 6.04
C VAL A 121 0.11 6.85 5.91
N LEU A 122 0.87 7.53 6.76
CA LEU A 122 2.31 7.35 6.91
C LEU A 122 2.63 6.89 8.34
N GLN A 123 3.88 6.50 8.60
CA GLN A 123 4.28 5.91 9.87
C GLN A 123 3.94 6.80 11.08
N HIS A 124 4.07 8.12 10.95
CA HIS A 124 3.95 9.07 12.06
C HIS A 124 2.75 10.02 11.95
N TYR A 125 2.15 10.16 10.76
CA TYR A 125 1.10 11.13 10.50
C TYR A 125 0.24 10.72 9.28
N PHE A 126 -0.90 11.40 9.09
CA PHE A 126 -1.65 11.36 7.85
C PHE A 126 -1.25 12.53 6.95
N LYS A 127 -0.86 12.24 5.71
CA LYS A 127 -0.69 13.26 4.68
C LYS A 127 -2.02 13.44 3.94
N ILE A 128 -2.64 14.60 4.10
CA ILE A 128 -3.95 14.90 3.55
C ILE A 128 -3.80 15.82 2.34
N ALA A 129 -4.48 15.47 1.25
CA ALA A 129 -4.54 16.26 0.03
C ALA A 129 -5.98 16.43 -0.43
N VAL A 130 -6.29 17.60 -0.99
CA VAL A 130 -7.58 17.94 -1.58
C VAL A 130 -7.34 18.41 -3.01
N ASN A 131 -8.06 17.82 -3.98
CA ASN A 131 -7.95 18.13 -5.40
C ASN A 131 -6.50 18.06 -5.92
N GLY A 132 -5.74 17.06 -5.46
CA GLY A 132 -4.34 16.83 -5.82
C GLY A 132 -3.32 17.76 -5.15
N LYS A 133 -3.77 18.75 -4.36
CA LYS A 133 -2.90 19.67 -3.62
C LYS A 133 -2.80 19.25 -2.15
N HIS A 134 -1.60 19.36 -1.59
CA HIS A 134 -1.37 19.11 -0.17
C HIS A 134 -2.18 20.11 0.68
N LEU A 135 -2.83 19.61 1.74
CA LEU A 135 -3.59 20.43 2.69
C LEU A 135 -2.90 20.47 4.06
N SER A 136 -2.63 19.30 4.66
CA SER A 136 -2.06 19.20 6.00
C SER A 136 -1.38 17.84 6.23
N ASP A 137 -0.37 17.83 7.11
CA ASP A 137 0.25 16.65 7.70
C ASP A 137 -0.26 16.52 9.16
N PHE A 138 -1.29 15.69 9.39
CA PHE A 138 -1.92 15.54 10.71
C PHE A 138 -1.28 14.40 11.51
N VAL A 139 -0.60 14.72 12.61
CA VAL A 139 0.13 13.74 13.43
C VAL A 139 -0.83 12.76 14.12
N HIS A 140 -0.46 11.48 14.16
CA HIS A 140 -1.26 10.45 14.83
C HIS A 140 -1.35 10.73 16.33
N ARG A 141 -2.57 10.93 16.87
CA ARG A 141 -2.83 11.10 18.32
C ARG A 141 -3.20 9.81 19.04
N ILE A 142 -3.52 8.77 18.28
CA ILE A 142 -3.79 7.40 18.70
C ILE A 142 -3.12 6.47 17.66
N PRO A 143 -2.68 5.25 18.01
CA PRO A 143 -2.08 4.35 17.04
C PRO A 143 -2.97 4.14 15.81
N PHE A 144 -2.45 4.46 14.62
CA PHE A 144 -3.19 4.31 13.37
C PHE A 144 -3.62 2.85 13.11
N THR A 145 -2.93 1.89 13.73
CA THR A 145 -3.21 0.45 13.64
C THR A 145 -4.56 0.07 14.23
N SER A 146 -5.15 0.91 15.09
CA SER A 146 -6.49 0.68 15.62
C SER A 146 -7.59 1.00 14.62
N ILE A 147 -7.30 1.75 13.54
CA ILE A 147 -8.29 2.18 12.54
C ILE A 147 -8.75 1.01 11.70
N ASN A 148 -10.07 0.82 11.63
CA ASN A 148 -10.68 -0.23 10.82
C ASN A 148 -11.88 0.24 10.00
N THR A 149 -12.47 1.39 10.32
CA THR A 149 -13.75 1.83 9.74
C THR A 149 -13.64 3.24 9.17
N LEU A 150 -14.22 3.44 7.99
CA LEU A 150 -14.47 4.74 7.38
C LEU A 150 -15.93 5.11 7.63
N TYR A 151 -16.16 6.30 8.16
CA TYR A 151 -17.50 6.84 8.38
C TYR A 151 -17.63 8.22 7.75
N ILE A 152 -18.70 8.45 6.99
CA ILE A 152 -18.96 9.71 6.28
C ILE A 152 -20.39 10.15 6.58
N GLN A 153 -20.59 11.43 6.90
CA GLN A 153 -21.92 11.99 7.17
C GLN A 153 -21.97 13.50 6.89
N GLY A 154 -23.17 14.08 6.88
CA GLY A 154 -23.41 15.51 6.68
C GLY A 154 -23.67 15.88 5.22
N ALA A 155 -23.56 17.17 4.88
CA ALA A 155 -23.91 17.69 3.57
C ALA A 155 -22.83 17.44 2.50
N ALA A 156 -22.75 16.21 2.02
CA ALA A 156 -21.95 15.83 0.86
C ALA A 156 -22.66 14.73 0.05
N LYS A 157 -22.43 14.73 -1.26
CA LYS A 157 -22.69 13.58 -2.12
C LYS A 157 -21.36 12.88 -2.37
N ILE A 158 -21.31 11.57 -2.18
CA ILE A 158 -20.11 10.77 -2.48
C ILE A 158 -20.36 10.04 -3.79
N ASP A 159 -19.51 10.28 -4.79
CA ASP A 159 -19.59 9.59 -6.07
C ASP A 159 -18.97 8.20 -5.94
N ASP A 160 -17.78 8.12 -5.31
CA ASP A 160 -17.13 6.85 -5.04
C ASP A 160 -16.02 6.90 -3.98
N VAL A 161 -15.72 5.72 -3.45
CA VAL A 161 -14.58 5.42 -2.58
C VAL A 161 -13.85 4.20 -3.16
N PRO A 162 -12.78 4.40 -3.96
CA PRO A 162 -12.04 3.31 -4.54
C PRO A 162 -11.02 2.79 -3.53
N PHE A 163 -11.23 1.55 -3.08
CA PHE A 163 -10.22 0.78 -2.39
C PHE A 163 -9.36 0.06 -3.42
N VAL A 164 -8.29 0.73 -3.84
CA VAL A 164 -7.18 0.02 -4.46
C VAL A 164 -6.64 -0.92 -3.40
N HIS A 165 -6.66 -2.24 -3.65
CA HIS A 165 -5.89 -3.18 -2.85
C HIS A 165 -4.40 -2.88 -3.05
N SER A 166 -3.95 -1.87 -2.33
CA SER A 166 -2.55 -1.69 -2.01
C SER A 166 -2.28 -2.79 -1.01
N PHE A 167 -1.41 -3.73 -1.34
CA PHE A 167 -1.02 -4.73 -0.35
C PHE A 167 -0.41 -4.03 0.87
N ARG A 168 -0.77 -4.48 2.08
CA ARG A 168 -0.27 -3.90 3.35
C ARG A 168 1.28 -3.97 3.42
N PRO A 169 2.03 -2.85 3.46
CA PRO A 169 3.35 -2.81 4.05
C PRO A 169 3.14 -2.92 5.57
N GLY A 170 3.38 -4.11 6.12
CA GLY A 170 3.32 -4.33 7.57
C GLY A 170 2.09 -5.09 8.09
N SER A 171 1.47 -5.98 7.30
CA SER A 171 0.85 -7.15 7.93
C SER A 171 1.99 -7.94 8.58
N LEU A 172 2.19 -7.76 9.90
CA LEU A 172 3.11 -8.59 10.68
C LEU A 172 2.68 -10.04 10.52
N ASN A 173 3.38 -10.76 9.64
CA ASN A 173 4.19 -11.88 10.05
C ASN A 173 5.57 -11.62 9.45
N HIS A 174 6.52 -11.26 10.31
CA HIS A 174 7.97 -11.38 10.12
C HIS A 174 8.45 -11.54 8.67
N THR A 175 8.40 -10.46 7.89
CA THR A 175 8.94 -10.52 6.52
C THR A 175 10.44 -10.68 6.61
N LYS A 176 10.95 -11.89 6.32
CA LYS A 176 12.38 -12.04 6.07
C LYS A 176 12.76 -11.11 4.92
N THR A 177 13.78 -10.32 5.16
CA THR A 177 14.35 -9.40 4.20
C THR A 177 15.67 -9.95 3.72
N ILE A 178 15.82 -9.99 2.40
CA ILE A 178 17.10 -10.25 1.77
C ILE A 178 17.60 -8.92 1.25
N THR A 179 18.80 -8.54 1.67
CA THR A 179 19.45 -7.32 1.19
C THR A 179 20.74 -7.68 0.47
N LEU A 180 20.96 -7.06 -0.67
CA LEU A 180 22.12 -7.24 -1.53
C LEU A 180 22.62 -5.86 -1.94
N THR A 181 23.84 -5.52 -1.52
CA THR A 181 24.56 -4.35 -2.05
C THR A 181 25.53 -4.85 -3.11
N ALA A 182 25.38 -4.39 -4.34
CA ALA A 182 26.18 -4.87 -5.45
C ALA A 182 26.36 -3.84 -6.57
N THR A 183 27.41 -4.02 -7.36
CA THR A 183 27.73 -3.18 -8.52
C THR A 183 27.74 -4.05 -9.78
N PRO A 184 26.88 -3.79 -10.79
CA PRO A 184 27.03 -4.42 -12.08
C PRO A 184 28.36 -4.02 -12.72
N LYS A 185 29.04 -4.96 -13.38
CA LYS A 185 30.26 -4.65 -14.13
C LYS A 185 29.96 -3.62 -15.24
N MET A 186 30.97 -2.85 -15.65
CA MET A 186 30.84 -1.83 -16.72
C MET A 186 30.32 -2.40 -18.05
N HIS A 187 30.55 -3.70 -18.31
CA HIS A 187 30.11 -4.40 -19.51
C HIS A 187 29.02 -5.44 -19.20
N ALA A 188 28.32 -5.30 -18.07
CA ALA A 188 27.33 -6.28 -17.64
C ALA A 188 26.24 -6.46 -18.69
N THR A 189 26.02 -7.69 -19.12
CA THR A 189 24.94 -8.02 -20.06
C THR A 189 23.72 -8.55 -19.32
N VAL A 190 23.96 -9.37 -18.30
CA VAL A 190 22.92 -9.98 -17.50
C VAL A 190 23.40 -10.27 -16.08
N PHE A 191 22.49 -10.17 -15.12
CA PHE A 191 22.64 -10.91 -13.86
C PHE A 191 21.31 -11.56 -13.48
N THR A 192 21.39 -12.59 -12.63
CA THR A 192 20.19 -13.22 -12.07
C THR A 192 20.26 -13.28 -10.55
N PHE A 193 19.08 -13.19 -9.94
CA PHE A 193 18.85 -13.37 -8.52
C PHE A 193 17.73 -14.39 -8.35
N ASN A 194 17.97 -15.43 -7.57
CA ASN A 194 17.03 -16.54 -7.44
C ASN A 194 16.76 -16.87 -5.97
N LEU A 195 15.48 -17.11 -5.66
CA LEU A 195 15.06 -17.81 -4.45
C LEU A 195 14.75 -19.25 -4.81
N MET A 196 15.56 -20.17 -4.29
CA MET A 196 15.53 -21.57 -4.69
C MET A 196 15.24 -22.52 -3.53
N LYS A 197 14.66 -23.66 -3.88
CA LYS A 197 14.46 -24.80 -2.97
C LYS A 197 14.32 -26.09 -3.75
N SER A 198 15.06 -27.11 -3.34
CA SER A 198 15.02 -28.45 -3.95
C SER A 198 15.18 -28.45 -5.48
N GLY A 199 15.98 -27.53 -6.02
CA GLY A 199 16.20 -27.35 -7.46
C GLY A 199 15.16 -26.48 -8.19
N ASP A 200 14.03 -26.17 -7.54
CA ASP A 200 13.02 -25.26 -8.07
C ASP A 200 13.35 -23.79 -7.78
N TYR A 201 12.89 -22.92 -8.68
CA TYR A 201 13.06 -21.46 -8.62
C TYR A 201 11.72 -20.85 -8.23
N PHE A 202 11.51 -20.53 -6.96
CA PHE A 202 10.27 -19.92 -6.48
C PHE A 202 10.16 -18.44 -6.86
N PHE A 203 11.31 -17.81 -7.02
CA PHE A 203 11.43 -16.51 -7.66
C PHE A 203 12.73 -16.49 -8.46
N HIS A 204 12.61 -16.15 -9.73
CA HIS A 204 13.71 -15.90 -10.63
C HIS A 204 13.60 -14.46 -11.10
N LEU A 205 14.59 -13.65 -10.79
CA LEU A 205 14.78 -12.33 -11.37
C LEU A 205 15.98 -12.40 -12.30
N ARG A 206 15.77 -12.07 -13.57
CA ARG A 206 16.83 -11.87 -14.55
C ARG A 206 16.79 -10.42 -15.03
N VAL A 207 17.93 -9.76 -14.94
CA VAL A 207 18.11 -8.37 -15.35
C VAL A 207 18.95 -8.36 -16.60
N ASP A 208 18.33 -8.04 -17.74
CA ASP A 208 18.99 -7.89 -19.03
C ASP A 208 19.30 -6.41 -19.26
N PHE A 209 20.56 -6.02 -19.36
CA PHE A 209 20.93 -4.63 -19.56
C PHE A 209 20.57 -4.14 -20.97
N PRO A 210 20.22 -2.85 -21.13
CA PRO A 210 20.08 -2.23 -22.44
C PRO A 210 21.34 -2.42 -23.27
N HIS A 211 21.18 -2.79 -24.54
CA HIS A 211 22.29 -2.86 -25.47
C HIS A 211 22.20 -1.69 -26.45
N HIS A 212 23.28 -0.92 -26.58
CA HIS A 212 23.40 0.33 -27.36
C HIS A 212 22.43 0.42 -28.56
N GLY A 213 21.28 1.07 -28.35
CA GLY A 213 20.29 1.36 -29.39
C GLY A 213 19.41 0.19 -29.87
N LYS A 214 19.53 -1.01 -29.30
CA LYS A 214 18.78 -2.21 -29.71
C LYS A 214 17.72 -2.65 -28.71
N SER A 215 17.87 -2.34 -27.43
CA SER A 215 16.89 -2.69 -26.40
C SER A 215 16.89 -1.67 -25.27
N ASN A 216 15.73 -1.51 -24.62
CA ASN A 216 15.57 -0.66 -23.43
C ASN A 216 15.93 -1.40 -22.13
N GLY A 217 16.59 -2.56 -22.22
CA GLY A 217 16.77 -3.49 -21.11
C GLY A 217 15.49 -4.22 -20.72
N ALA A 218 15.59 -5.19 -19.83
CA ALA A 218 14.45 -5.94 -19.32
C ALA A 218 14.64 -6.42 -17.88
N LEU A 219 13.54 -6.43 -17.12
CA LEU A 219 13.43 -7.12 -15.84
C LEU A 219 12.49 -8.30 -16.02
N VAL A 220 13.06 -9.50 -16.19
CA VAL A 220 12.31 -10.74 -16.39
C VAL A 220 12.10 -11.39 -15.03
N ARG A 221 10.84 -11.54 -14.60
CA ARG A 221 10.50 -12.29 -13.39
C ARG A 221 9.75 -13.54 -13.74
N ASN A 222 10.07 -14.64 -13.06
CA ASN A 222 9.40 -15.91 -13.27
C ASN A 222 9.54 -16.83 -12.05
N HIS A 223 8.95 -18.02 -12.15
CA HIS A 223 9.27 -19.17 -11.32
C HIS A 223 9.46 -20.40 -12.23
N CYS A 224 10.16 -21.40 -11.72
CA CYS A 224 10.32 -22.69 -12.38
C CYS A 224 10.10 -23.79 -11.36
N ILE A 225 9.08 -24.61 -11.58
CA ILE A 225 8.73 -25.74 -10.72
C ILE A 225 8.81 -27.02 -11.53
N ASN A 226 9.49 -28.06 -11.02
CA ASN A 226 9.74 -29.32 -11.71
C ASN A 226 10.31 -29.10 -13.13
N ASN A 227 11.30 -28.21 -13.24
CA ASN A 227 11.95 -27.80 -14.50
C ASN A 227 11.00 -27.17 -15.54
N LYS A 228 9.81 -26.70 -15.14
CA LYS A 228 8.87 -26.00 -16.01
C LYS A 228 8.77 -24.54 -15.61
N TRP A 229 9.25 -23.67 -16.49
CA TRP A 229 9.06 -22.23 -16.39
C TRP A 229 7.60 -21.86 -16.63
N ALA A 230 7.09 -20.94 -15.84
CA ALA A 230 5.78 -20.37 -16.07
C ALA A 230 5.86 -19.15 -17.03
N SER A 231 4.76 -18.45 -17.28
CA SER A 231 4.77 -17.25 -18.15
C SER A 231 5.61 -16.13 -17.53
N GLU A 232 6.52 -15.54 -18.28
CA GLU A 232 7.37 -14.45 -17.78
C GLU A 232 6.58 -13.17 -17.50
N GLU A 233 7.00 -12.43 -16.48
CA GLU A 233 6.56 -11.06 -16.26
C GLU A 233 7.68 -10.07 -16.60
N ARG A 234 7.39 -9.10 -17.48
CA ARG A 234 8.39 -8.15 -18.01
C ARG A 234 8.00 -6.68 -17.85
N VAL A 235 6.78 -6.39 -17.41
CA VAL A 235 6.26 -5.02 -17.26
C VAL A 235 7.11 -4.22 -16.28
N MET A 236 7.60 -3.06 -16.70
CA MET A 236 8.33 -2.08 -15.89
C MET A 236 8.12 -0.68 -16.48
N SER A 237 8.19 0.37 -15.65
CA SER A 237 8.04 1.76 -16.11
C SER A 237 9.33 2.32 -16.74
N HIS A 238 10.47 1.97 -16.17
CA HIS A 238 11.80 2.29 -16.68
C HIS A 238 12.81 1.23 -16.20
N PHE A 239 13.91 1.04 -16.94
CA PHE A 239 14.99 0.16 -16.50
C PHE A 239 15.74 0.82 -15.33
N PRO A 240 15.91 0.17 -14.17
CA PRO A 240 16.38 0.86 -12.96
C PRO A 240 17.86 0.65 -12.63
N PHE A 241 18.60 -0.16 -13.40
CA PHE A 241 20.01 -0.46 -13.13
C PHE A 241 20.94 0.33 -14.06
N THR A 242 22.11 0.73 -13.54
CA THR A 242 23.17 1.37 -14.33
C THR A 242 24.46 0.57 -14.18
N GLN A 243 25.12 0.26 -15.29
CA GLN A 243 26.42 -0.44 -15.28
C GLN A 243 27.45 0.39 -14.51
N GLY A 244 28.24 -0.25 -13.63
CA GLY A 244 29.26 0.42 -12.82
C GLY A 244 28.74 1.17 -11.59
N ILE A 245 27.42 1.28 -11.39
CA ILE A 245 26.82 1.97 -10.25
C ILE A 245 26.36 0.96 -9.20
N THR A 246 26.79 1.14 -7.95
CA THR A 246 26.37 0.32 -6.82
C THR A 246 24.90 0.58 -6.50
N PHE A 247 24.16 -0.48 -6.20
CA PHE A 247 22.77 -0.42 -5.75
C PHE A 247 22.58 -1.27 -4.49
N ASP A 248 21.53 -0.94 -3.73
CA ASP A 248 20.96 -1.74 -2.66
C ASP A 248 19.64 -2.37 -3.10
N LEU A 249 19.66 -3.68 -3.33
CA LEU A 249 18.46 -4.46 -3.63
C LEU A 249 17.93 -5.05 -2.32
N LYS A 250 16.67 -4.76 -2.01
CA LYS A 250 15.97 -5.34 -0.88
C LYS A 250 14.75 -6.11 -1.35
N ILE A 251 14.66 -7.37 -0.94
CA ILE A 251 13.53 -8.25 -1.19
C ILE A 251 12.87 -8.57 0.14
N SER A 252 11.63 -8.11 0.30
CA SER A 252 10.82 -8.40 1.49
C SER A 252 9.83 -9.52 1.13
N LEU A 253 9.93 -10.66 1.82
CA LEU A 253 9.06 -11.81 1.58
C LEU A 253 7.75 -11.66 2.35
N GLY A 254 6.63 -11.52 1.64
CA GLY A 254 5.29 -11.60 2.22
C GLY A 254 4.71 -13.01 2.13
N SER A 255 3.47 -13.21 2.59
CA SER A 255 2.77 -14.50 2.52
C SER A 255 2.21 -14.82 1.12
N GLU A 256 1.87 -13.80 0.34
CA GLU A 256 1.19 -13.94 -0.96
C GLU A 256 2.01 -13.37 -2.13
N TYR A 257 2.98 -12.52 -1.83
CA TYR A 257 3.85 -11.89 -2.83
C TYR A 257 5.15 -11.48 -2.15
N LEU A 258 6.18 -11.22 -2.95
CA LEU A 258 7.38 -10.52 -2.52
C LEU A 258 7.43 -9.10 -3.06
N ASN A 259 8.07 -8.22 -2.30
CA ASN A 259 8.28 -6.83 -2.65
C ASN A 259 9.76 -6.59 -2.97
N VAL A 260 10.05 -5.96 -4.10
CA VAL A 260 11.41 -5.65 -4.52
C VAL A 260 11.63 -4.15 -4.53
N GLU A 261 12.61 -3.72 -3.74
CA GLU A 261 13.08 -2.34 -3.61
C GLU A 261 14.50 -2.23 -4.16
N LEU A 262 14.76 -1.15 -4.88
CA LEU A 262 16.09 -0.72 -5.29
C LEU A 262 16.36 0.66 -4.68
N ASP A 263 17.43 0.78 -3.91
CA ASP A 263 17.85 2.02 -3.22
C ASP A 263 16.70 2.65 -2.41
N GLY A 264 15.93 1.81 -1.72
CA GLY A 264 14.78 2.21 -0.90
C GLY A 264 13.50 2.55 -1.68
N LYS A 265 13.52 2.50 -3.02
CA LYS A 265 12.33 2.71 -3.86
C LYS A 265 11.81 1.37 -4.36
N ARG A 266 10.52 1.09 -4.15
CA ARG A 266 9.86 -0.09 -4.72
C ARG A 266 9.88 -0.04 -6.26
N ILE A 267 10.40 -1.09 -6.88
CA ILE A 267 10.45 -1.23 -8.34
C ILE A 267 9.33 -2.15 -8.87
N PHE A 268 9.00 -3.23 -8.17
CA PHE A 268 7.87 -4.10 -8.50
C PHE A 268 7.50 -5.01 -7.31
N THR A 269 6.33 -5.64 -7.42
CA THR A 269 5.91 -6.78 -6.60
C THR A 269 5.82 -8.02 -7.48
N PHE A 270 6.10 -9.19 -6.91
CA PHE A 270 5.92 -10.48 -7.60
C PHE A 270 4.98 -11.34 -6.76
N SER A 271 3.77 -11.57 -7.29
CA SER A 271 2.77 -12.39 -6.63
C SER A 271 3.13 -13.87 -6.77
N TYR A 272 3.05 -14.62 -5.68
CA TYR A 272 3.13 -16.06 -5.77
C TYR A 272 1.94 -16.57 -6.58
N ARG A 273 2.21 -17.52 -7.48
CA ARG A 273 1.17 -18.03 -8.37
C ARG A 273 0.30 -19.05 -7.63
N PRO A 274 -0.95 -19.27 -8.08
CA PRO A 274 -1.87 -20.19 -7.42
C PRO A 274 -1.23 -21.55 -7.14
N GLY A 275 -1.33 -21.99 -5.89
CA GLY A 275 -0.69 -23.22 -5.43
C GLY A 275 0.70 -23.02 -4.85
N ILE A 276 1.36 -21.87 -4.97
CA ILE A 276 2.63 -21.57 -4.29
C ILE A 276 2.33 -20.68 -3.08
N TYR A 277 2.75 -21.11 -1.89
CA TYR A 277 2.59 -20.34 -0.66
C TYR A 277 3.90 -20.30 0.11
N LEU A 278 4.13 -19.23 0.86
CA LEU A 278 5.23 -19.12 1.80
C LEU A 278 4.72 -19.37 3.22
N ASN A 279 5.15 -20.46 3.85
CA ASN A 279 4.82 -20.79 5.23
C ASN A 279 6.03 -20.58 6.14
N GLU A 280 5.78 -20.02 7.32
CA GLU A 280 6.75 -19.93 8.41
C GLU A 280 6.59 -21.15 9.31
N ALA A 281 7.71 -21.81 9.62
CA ALA A 281 7.79 -22.87 10.61
C ALA A 281 8.95 -22.61 11.56
N GLU A 282 8.83 -23.10 12.79
CA GLU A 282 9.93 -23.10 13.75
C GLU A 282 10.53 -24.51 13.82
N LEU A 283 11.82 -24.61 13.50
CA LEU A 283 12.62 -25.85 13.53
C LEU A 283 13.86 -25.57 14.37
N ASP A 284 14.06 -26.35 15.43
CA ASP A 284 15.21 -26.22 16.35
C ASP A 284 15.42 -24.79 16.89
N GLY A 285 14.33 -24.09 17.21
CA GLY A 285 14.35 -22.69 17.69
C GLY A 285 14.73 -21.65 16.63
N LYS A 286 14.86 -22.06 15.36
CA LYS A 286 15.11 -21.17 14.22
C LYS A 286 13.85 -21.08 13.36
N ARG A 287 13.49 -19.85 13.00
CA ARG A 287 12.42 -19.58 12.04
C ARG A 287 12.89 -19.88 10.63
N VAL A 288 12.24 -20.84 10.01
CA VAL A 288 12.49 -21.29 8.64
C VAL A 288 11.28 -20.91 7.79
N PHE A 289 11.56 -20.40 6.59
CA PHE A 289 10.52 -20.14 5.60
C PHE A 289 10.51 -21.28 4.61
N THR A 290 9.33 -21.74 4.25
CA THR A 290 9.13 -22.86 3.36
C THR A 290 8.14 -22.48 2.29
N PHE A 291 8.52 -22.64 1.02
CA PHE A 291 7.50 -22.67 -0.02
C PHE A 291 6.74 -24.00 0.02
N SER A 292 5.42 -23.98 -0.14
CA SER A 292 4.55 -25.16 -0.25
C SER A 292 3.77 -25.17 -1.55
N TYR A 293 3.38 -26.37 -2.00
CA TYR A 293 2.55 -26.55 -3.20
C TYR A 293 1.14 -27.06 -2.85
N ARG A 294 0.07 -26.34 -3.21
CA ARG A 294 -1.32 -26.62 -2.79
C ARG A 294 -1.49 -26.63 -1.25
N PRO A 295 -2.72 -26.54 -0.69
CA PRO A 295 -2.92 -26.70 0.74
C PRO A 295 -2.47 -28.11 1.19
N GLY A 296 -1.37 -28.21 1.94
CA GLY A 296 -0.96 -29.45 2.63
C GLY A 296 0.30 -30.16 2.13
N ILE A 297 0.94 -29.76 1.01
CA ILE A 297 2.27 -30.29 0.64
C ILE A 297 3.34 -29.28 1.02
N TYR A 298 3.89 -29.47 2.22
CA TYR A 298 5.03 -28.72 2.72
C TYR A 298 6.30 -29.24 2.05
N LEU A 299 7.05 -28.35 1.42
CA LEU A 299 8.43 -28.67 1.02
C LEU A 299 9.33 -28.20 2.17
N ASN A 300 10.49 -28.83 2.40
CA ASN A 300 11.39 -28.43 3.50
C ASN A 300 12.39 -27.35 3.04
N GLU A 301 12.44 -26.23 3.78
CA GLU A 301 13.43 -25.14 3.79
C GLU A 301 13.70 -24.31 2.51
N VAL A 302 13.79 -22.97 2.61
CA VAL A 302 14.43 -22.12 1.58
C VAL A 302 15.92 -22.10 1.86
N ASN A 303 16.70 -22.89 1.11
CA ASN A 303 18.11 -23.10 1.42
C ASN A 303 19.07 -22.27 0.57
N ILE A 304 18.64 -21.59 -0.50
CA ILE A 304 19.58 -20.97 -1.44
C ILE A 304 19.03 -19.65 -2.01
N VAL A 305 19.77 -18.57 -1.77
CA VAL A 305 19.78 -17.39 -2.64
C VAL A 305 20.90 -17.59 -3.65
N SER A 306 20.58 -17.75 -4.94
CA SER A 306 21.56 -17.91 -6.01
C SER A 306 21.66 -16.61 -6.81
N ILE A 307 22.85 -16.02 -6.83
CA ILE A 307 23.16 -14.79 -7.58
C ILE A 307 24.23 -15.14 -8.61
N THR A 308 23.96 -14.90 -9.88
CA THR A 308 24.89 -15.22 -10.98
C THR A 308 24.96 -14.09 -12.00
N GLY A 309 26.01 -14.08 -12.82
CA GLY A 309 26.20 -13.11 -13.90
C GLY A 309 27.17 -11.98 -13.55
N ASP A 310 27.03 -10.86 -14.26
CA ASP A 310 28.02 -9.78 -14.31
C ASP A 310 27.92 -8.78 -13.14
N LEU A 311 28.02 -9.30 -11.91
CA LEU A 311 27.79 -8.53 -10.69
C LEU A 311 28.97 -8.66 -9.71
N ASN A 312 29.40 -7.54 -9.13
CA ASN A 312 30.34 -7.51 -8.00
C ASN A 312 29.53 -7.34 -6.71
N ILE A 313 29.43 -8.40 -5.92
CA ILE A 313 28.68 -8.39 -4.65
C ILE A 313 29.55 -7.81 -3.56
N GLN A 314 29.06 -6.77 -2.89
CA GLN A 314 29.76 -6.12 -1.78
C GLN A 314 29.22 -6.59 -0.43
N LYS A 315 27.90 -6.77 -0.35
CA LYS A 315 27.22 -7.14 0.89
C LYS A 315 26.00 -8.00 0.61
N PHE A 316 25.79 -9.01 1.44
CA PHE A 316 24.59 -9.84 1.43
C PHE A 316 24.16 -10.12 2.86
N GLU A 317 22.90 -9.81 3.19
CA GLU A 317 22.31 -10.15 4.48
C GLU A 317 20.92 -10.76 4.29
N LEU A 318 20.64 -11.81 5.06
CA LEU A 318 19.31 -12.36 5.28
C LEU A 318 18.91 -12.07 6.72
N LYS A 319 17.86 -11.28 6.92
CA LYS A 319 17.30 -10.89 8.22
C LYS A 319 15.88 -11.37 8.33
#